data_AF-A0A959Y3J9-F1
#
_entry.id   AF-A0A959Y3J9-F1
#
_cell.length_a   1.000
_cell.length_b   1.000
_cell.length_c   1.000
_cell.angle_alpha   90.00
_cell.angle_beta   90.00
_cell.angle_gamma   90.00
#
_symmetry.space_group_name_H-M   'P 1'
#
loop_
_entity.id
_entity.type
_entity.pdbx_description
1 polymer ?
#
loop_
_entity_poly.entity_id
_entity_poly.type
_entity_poly.pdbx_seq_one_letter_code
_entity_poly.pdbx_strand_id
1 'polypeptide(L)' 'MTTTGKRYLKRKHEREAGRIIDERARMVLRTVLAEERGKALSAYLRVFAKEG' A
#
# COMPACT_ATOMS: atom_id res chain seq x y z
N MET A 1 -6.43 -15.30 34.71
CA MET A 1 -5.33 -16.01 34.02
C MET A 1 -5.30 -15.57 32.55
N THR A 2 -4.47 -14.58 32.20
CA THR A 2 -4.42 -14.03 30.82
C THR A 2 -3.26 -14.68 30.08
N THR A 3 -3.55 -15.65 29.23
CA THR A 3 -2.55 -16.35 28.42
C THR A 3 -1.85 -15.39 27.48
N THR A 4 -0.52 -15.46 27.46
CA THR A 4 0.40 -14.66 26.62
C THR A 4 -0.05 -14.60 25.15
N GLY A 5 -0.72 -15.65 24.66
CA GLY A 5 -1.31 -15.72 23.32
C GLY A 5 -2.33 -14.61 23.00
N LYS A 6 -3.18 -14.20 23.96
CA LYS A 6 -4.18 -13.13 23.71
C LYS A 6 -3.52 -11.75 23.52
N ARG A 7 -2.40 -11.48 24.22
CA ARG A 7 -1.64 -10.23 24.05
C ARG A 7 -0.82 -10.21 22.75
N TYR A 8 -0.43 -11.37 22.24
CA TYR A 8 0.29 -11.49 20.97
C TYR A 8 -0.64 -11.25 19.78
N LEU A 9 -1.84 -11.85 19.80
CA LEU A 9 -2.86 -11.62 18.77
C LEU A 9 -3.28 -10.15 18.69
N LYS A 10 -3.53 -9.51 19.85
CA LYS A 10 -3.96 -8.11 19.91
C LYS A 10 -2.91 -7.15 19.33
N ARG A 11 -1.62 -7.39 19.60
CA ARG A 11 -0.51 -6.60 19.03
C ARG A 11 -0.29 -6.82 17.53
N LYS A 12 -0.55 -8.02 17.02
CA LYS A 12 -0.44 -8.30 15.58
C LYS A 12 -1.58 -7.64 14.80
N HIS A 13 -2.79 -7.67 15.34
CA HIS A 13 -3.99 -7.11 14.72
C HIS A 13 -3.99 -5.57 14.69
N GLU A 14 -3.44 -4.90 15.71
CA GLU A 14 -3.25 -3.43 15.73
C GLU A 14 -2.18 -2.96 14.72
N ARG A 15 -1.18 -3.80 14.41
CA ARG A 15 -0.16 -3.48 13.40
C ARG A 15 -0.66 -3.67 11.97
N GLU A 16 -1.53 -4.65 11.73
CA GLU A 16 -2.07 -4.95 10.39
C GLU A 16 -3.21 -4.00 9.98
N ALA A 17 -3.97 -3.44 10.93
CA ALA A 17 -5.12 -2.57 10.61
C ALA A 17 -4.76 -1.14 10.20
N GLY A 18 -3.54 -0.66 10.49
CA GLY A 18 -3.21 0.78 10.44
C GLY A 18 -2.24 1.24 9.35
N ARG A 19 -1.62 0.34 8.59
CA ARG A 19 -0.52 0.66 7.66
C ARG A 19 -0.36 -0.59 6.77
N ILE A 20 -0.22 -0.57 5.46
CA ILE A 20 0.69 0.24 4.64
C ILE A 20 0.18 0.07 3.19
N ILE A 21 -0.64 0.98 2.65
CA ILE A 21 -0.42 1.27 1.22
C ILE A 21 0.93 1.94 1.25
N ASP A 22 1.94 1.21 0.80
CA ASP A 22 3.32 1.67 0.71
C ASP A 22 3.30 3.04 0.05
N GLU A 23 4.10 4.00 0.53
CA GLU A 23 4.02 5.37 -0.01
C GLU A 23 4.21 5.35 -1.54
N ARG A 24 5.01 4.39 -2.00
CA ARG A 24 5.16 3.98 -3.41
C ARG A 24 3.85 3.54 -4.06
N ALA A 25 3.14 2.58 -3.47
CA ALA A 25 1.84 2.13 -3.97
C ALA A 25 0.81 3.28 -4.01
N ARG A 26 0.87 4.19 -3.04
CA ARG A 26 0.02 5.37 -2.97
C ARG A 26 0.32 6.35 -4.11
N MET A 27 1.60 6.56 -4.41
CA MET A 27 2.06 7.38 -5.54
C MET A 27 1.63 6.80 -6.87
N VAL A 28 1.80 5.49 -7.06
CA VAL A 28 1.38 4.76 -8.27
C VAL A 28 -0.14 4.91 -8.45
N LEU A 29 -0.93 4.63 -7.42
CA LEU A 29 -2.38 4.72 -7.47
C LEU A 29 -2.85 6.15 -7.78
N ARG A 30 -2.25 7.18 -7.17
CA ARG A 30 -2.57 8.57 -7.49
C ARG A 30 -2.30 8.90 -8.95
N THR A 31 -1.14 8.50 -9.47
CA THR A 31 -0.75 8.78 -10.86
C THR A 31 -1.66 8.06 -11.85
N VAL A 32 -2.02 6.81 -11.57
CA VAL A 32 -2.89 6.00 -12.44
C VAL A 32 -4.33 6.50 -12.43
N LEU A 33 -4.86 6.87 -11.25
CA LEU A 33 -6.24 7.34 -11.10
C LEU A 33 -6.45 8.78 -11.61
N ALA A 34 -5.39 9.59 -11.70
CA ALA A 34 -5.44 10.94 -12.24
C ALA A 34 -5.46 10.98 -13.78
N GLU A 35 -5.20 9.86 -14.46
CA GLU A 35 -5.08 9.79 -15.92
C GLU A 35 -6.37 9.31 -16.59
N GLU A 36 -6.56 9.72 -17.85
CA GLU A 36 -7.72 9.31 -18.64
C GLU A 36 -7.77 7.79 -18.86
N ARG A 37 -8.98 7.24 -19.02
CA ARG A 37 -9.18 5.82 -19.33
C ARG A 37 -8.36 5.42 -20.55
N GLY A 38 -7.56 4.37 -20.42
CA GLY A 38 -6.63 3.89 -21.46
C GLY A 38 -5.17 4.35 -21.28
N LYS A 39 -4.90 5.37 -20.44
CA LYS A 39 -3.53 5.83 -20.13
C LYS A 39 -2.97 5.30 -18.80
N ALA A 40 -3.75 4.50 -18.09
CA ALA A 40 -3.35 3.90 -16.81
C ALA A 40 -2.03 3.11 -16.89
N LEU A 41 -1.86 2.28 -17.93
CA LEU A 41 -0.65 1.46 -18.09
C LEU A 41 0.59 2.31 -18.38
N SER A 42 0.47 3.33 -19.23
CA SER A 42 1.59 4.24 -19.54
C SER A 42 1.96 5.11 -18.34
N ALA A 43 0.99 5.48 -17.51
CA ALA A 43 1.21 6.17 -16.24
C ALA A 43 1.97 5.29 -15.24
N TYR A 44 1.56 4.03 -15.08
CA TYR A 44 2.24 3.05 -14.24
C TYR A 44 3.71 2.84 -14.66
N LEU A 45 3.94 2.62 -15.96
CA LEU A 45 5.29 2.39 -16.49
C LEU A 45 6.20 3.62 -16.35
N ARG A 46 5.66 4.84 -16.47
CA ARG A 46 6.42 6.09 -16.22
C ARG A 46 6.91 6.21 -14.78
N VAL A 47 6.07 5.82 -13.81
CA VAL A 47 6.45 5.82 -12.39
C VAL A 47 7.55 4.78 -12.13
N PHE A 48 7.42 3.58 -12.71
CA PHE A 48 8.42 2.52 -12.57
C PHE A 48 9.76 2.84 -13.28
N ALA A 49 9.71 3.45 -14.46
CA ALA A 49 10.91 3.78 -15.24
C ALA A 49 11.74 4.93 -14.65
N LYS A 50 11.17 5.76 -13.78
CA LYS A 50 11.89 6.82 -13.06
C LYS A 50 12.67 6.32 -11.85
N GLU A 51 12.45 5.09 -11.42
CA GLU A 51 13.10 4.49 -10.24
C GLU A 51 14.21 3.47 -10.60
N GLY A 52 14.49 3.24 -11.88
CA GLY A 52 15.63 2.45 -12.37
C GLY A 52 16.81 3.33 -12.70
#